data_AF-A0A7J7L4D1-F1
#
_entry.id   AF-A0A7J7L4D1-F1
#
_cell.length_a   1.000
_cell.length_b   1.000
_cell.length_c   1.000
_cell.angle_alpha   90.00
_cell.angle_beta   90.00
_cell.angle_gamma   90.00
#
_symmetry.space_group_name_H-M   'P 1'
#
loop_
_entity.id
_entity.type
_entity.pdbx_description
1 polymer ?
#
loop_
_entity_poly.entity_id
_entity_poly.type
_entity_poly.pdbx_seq_one_letter_code
_entity_poly.pdbx_strand_id
1 'polypeptide(L)'
;MIDADPKCCLTAQQVLGYPWLQHMKKVPNVSLGETVKARLKQFSVMNKSKRIALKDNVMKFCTMKGAFNHVAKKQRLSSSKSQEVINQITREINKALVKIQSLAIDKEAILSSLNNELNMMSLLNQIEGQQRDLDVRLSKLAKNL
;
A
#
# COMPACT_ATOMS: atom_id res chain seq x y z
N MET A 1 -44.69 5.60 -48.90
CA MET A 1 -44.99 7.05 -48.73
C MET A 1 -43.73 7.90 -48.66
N ILE A 2 -42.54 7.31 -48.50
CA ILE A 2 -41.27 8.00 -48.74
C ILE A 2 -40.45 7.09 -49.66
N ASP A 3 -40.72 7.15 -50.96
CA ASP A 3 -39.77 6.67 -51.98
C ASP A 3 -38.86 7.84 -52.33
N ALA A 4 -37.56 7.57 -52.48
CA ALA A 4 -36.56 8.61 -52.74
C ALA A 4 -36.67 9.21 -54.16
N ASP A 5 -37.38 8.53 -55.07
CA ASP A 5 -37.54 8.95 -56.45
C ASP A 5 -38.88 9.71 -56.65
N PRO A 6 -38.86 11.01 -57.03
CA PRO A 6 -40.06 11.85 -57.10
C PRO A 6 -41.15 11.34 -58.06
N LYS A 7 -40.80 10.52 -59.06
CA LYS A 7 -41.75 9.96 -60.04
C LYS A 7 -42.54 8.77 -59.50
N CYS A 8 -42.05 8.13 -58.44
CA CYS A 8 -42.69 7.00 -57.75
C CYS A 8 -43.40 7.45 -56.46
N CYS A 9 -43.30 8.74 -56.09
CA CYS A 9 -43.96 9.29 -54.91
C CYS A 9 -45.48 9.33 -55.13
N LEU A 10 -46.21 8.65 -54.25
CA LEU A 10 -47.67 8.56 -54.32
C LEU A 10 -48.30 9.94 -54.14
N THR A 11 -49.20 10.31 -55.07
CA THR A 11 -49.94 11.57 -54.98
C THR A 11 -50.88 11.56 -53.77
N ALA A 12 -51.08 12.70 -53.11
CA ALA A 12 -51.92 12.81 -51.92
C ALA A 12 -53.33 12.18 -52.09
N GLN A 13 -53.91 12.27 -53.29
CA GLN A 13 -55.20 11.65 -53.62
C GLN A 13 -55.14 10.12 -53.66
N GLN A 14 -54.05 9.54 -54.17
CA GLN A 14 -53.84 8.09 -54.17
C GLN A 14 -53.61 7.57 -52.75
N VAL A 15 -52.90 8.35 -51.92
CA VAL A 15 -52.67 8.05 -50.51
C VAL A 15 -53.98 7.98 -49.73
N LEU A 16 -54.91 8.92 -49.96
CA LEU A 16 -56.21 8.93 -49.28
C LEU A 16 -57.09 7.70 -49.59
N GLY A 17 -56.83 6.99 -50.69
CA GLY A 17 -57.58 5.79 -51.09
C GLY A 17 -57.19 4.51 -50.35
N TYR A 18 -56.06 4.47 -49.64
CA TYR A 18 -55.58 3.21 -49.06
C TYR A 18 -56.41 2.72 -47.86
N PRO A 19 -56.60 1.39 -47.71
CA PRO A 19 -57.40 0.79 -46.63
C PRO A 19 -56.96 1.18 -45.21
N TRP A 20 -55.68 1.52 -45.00
CA TRP A 20 -55.16 1.94 -43.69
C TRP A 20 -55.59 3.35 -43.28
N LEU A 21 -56.02 4.20 -44.22
CA LEU A 21 -56.55 5.53 -43.97
C LEU A 21 -58.09 5.58 -43.92
N GLN A 22 -58.78 4.57 -44.48
CA GLN A 22 -60.25 4.55 -44.56
C GLN A 22 -60.95 4.41 -43.20
N HIS A 23 -60.24 3.94 -42.17
CA HIS A 23 -60.77 3.80 -40.81
C HIS A 23 -60.73 5.09 -39.97
N MET A 24 -60.38 6.24 -40.55
CA MET A 24 -60.35 7.55 -39.87
C MET A 24 -61.66 7.89 -39.14
N LYS A 25 -62.82 7.45 -39.67
CA LYS A 25 -64.14 7.65 -39.02
C LYS A 25 -64.33 6.87 -37.70
N LYS A 26 -63.46 5.90 -37.39
CA LYS A 26 -63.56 5.02 -36.22
C LYS A 26 -62.49 5.31 -35.16
N VAL A 27 -61.59 6.27 -35.42
CA VAL A 27 -60.56 6.70 -34.47
C VAL A 27 -61.21 7.70 -33.50
N PRO A 28 -61.14 7.49 -32.18
CA PRO A 28 -61.60 8.48 -31.22
C PRO A 28 -60.83 9.77 -31.50
N ASN A 29 -61.54 10.87 -31.73
CA ASN A 29 -60.93 12.20 -31.93
C ASN A 29 -60.39 12.69 -30.57
N VAL A 30 -59.34 12.05 -30.09
CA VAL A 30 -58.63 12.48 -28.89
C VAL A 30 -57.88 13.73 -29.28
N SER A 31 -58.23 14.84 -28.64
CA SER A 31 -57.53 16.09 -28.90
C SER A 31 -56.04 15.88 -28.62
N LEU A 32 -55.20 16.21 -29.59
CA LEU A 32 -53.75 16.07 -29.45
C LEU A 32 -53.28 16.82 -28.19
N GLY A 33 -53.95 17.93 -27.86
CA GLY A 33 -53.72 18.73 -26.66
C GLY A 33 -53.93 17.99 -25.34
N GLU A 34 -54.99 17.19 -25.17
CA GLU A 34 -55.21 16.41 -23.96
C GLU A 34 -54.18 15.30 -23.79
N THR A 35 -53.83 14.63 -24.90
CA THR A 35 -52.80 13.58 -24.90
C THR A 35 -51.43 14.16 -24.55
N VAL A 36 -51.08 15.30 -25.15
CA VAL A 36 -49.83 16.01 -24.87
C VAL A 36 -49.80 16.48 -23.41
N LYS A 37 -50.89 17.05 -22.90
CA LYS A 37 -51.00 17.49 -21.50
C LYS A 37 -50.88 16.33 -20.52
N ALA A 38 -51.51 15.19 -20.82
CA ALA A 38 -51.40 13.97 -20.02
C ALA A 38 -49.95 13.44 -20.00
N ARG A 39 -49.29 13.38 -21.16
CA ARG A 39 -47.87 12.99 -21.25
C ARG A 39 -46.94 13.94 -20.50
N LEU A 40 -47.14 15.25 -20.62
CA LEU A 40 -46.36 16.25 -19.88
C LEU A 40 -46.53 16.09 -18.36
N LYS A 41 -47.75 15.85 -17.88
CA LYS A 41 -47.99 15.53 -16.47
C LYS A 41 -47.26 14.26 -16.03
N GLN A 42 -47.32 13.19 -16.83
CA GLN A 42 -46.62 11.94 -16.55
C GLN A 42 -45.09 12.15 -16.49
N PHE A 43 -44.52 12.87 -17.45
CA PHE A 43 -43.10 13.21 -17.45
C PHE A 43 -42.71 14.08 -16.26
N SER A 44 -43.56 15.02 -15.86
CA SER A 44 -43.31 15.87 -14.69
C SER A 44 -43.22 15.06 -13.40
N VAL A 45 -44.16 14.13 -13.18
CA VAL A 45 -44.14 13.22 -12.02
C VAL A 45 -42.91 12.32 -12.06
N MET A 46 -42.60 11.71 -13.21
CA MET A 46 -41.42 10.86 -13.36
C MET A 46 -40.12 11.63 -13.11
N ASN A 47 -40.01 12.86 -13.62
CA ASN A 47 -38.85 13.70 -13.42
C ASN A 47 -38.68 14.07 -11.94
N LYS A 48 -39.77 14.38 -11.23
CA LYS A 48 -39.74 14.61 -9.78
C LYS A 48 -39.19 13.39 -9.04
N SER A 49 -39.69 12.19 -9.34
CA SER A 49 -39.22 10.95 -8.72
C SER A 49 -37.75 10.67 -9.04
N LYS A 50 -37.32 10.84 -10.31
CA LYS A 50 -35.92 10.68 -10.74
C LYS A 50 -34.99 11.61 -9.96
N ARG A 51 -35.37 12.88 -9.79
CA ARG A 51 -34.57 13.86 -9.02
C ARG A 51 -34.42 13.47 -7.55
N ILE A 52 -35.49 12.98 -6.91
CA ILE A 52 -35.45 12.54 -5.51
C ILE A 52 -34.54 11.31 -5.37
N ALA A 53 -34.70 10.32 -6.24
CA ALA A 53 -33.86 9.12 -6.23
C ALA A 53 -32.37 9.45 -6.45
N LEU A 54 -32.05 10.36 -7.37
CA LEU A 54 -30.67 10.82 -7.58
C LEU A 54 -30.12 11.50 -6.32
N LYS A 55 -30.89 12.39 -5.69
CA LYS A 55 -30.47 13.06 -4.44
C LYS A 55 -30.20 12.05 -3.32
N ASP A 56 -31.09 11.09 -3.11
CA ASP A 56 -30.93 10.06 -2.08
C ASP A 56 -29.69 9.20 -2.32
N ASN A 57 -29.46 8.77 -3.56
CA ASN A 57 -28.25 8.04 -3.94
C ASN A 57 -26.97 8.86 -3.72
N VAL A 58 -26.97 10.14 -4.11
CA VAL A 58 -25.83 11.05 -3.88
C VAL A 58 -25.56 11.22 -2.38
N MET A 59 -26.60 11.40 -1.56
CA MET A 59 -26.45 11.53 -0.11
C MET A 59 -25.90 10.26 0.54
N LYS A 60 -26.44 9.09 0.17
CA LYS A 60 -25.94 7.77 0.63
C LYS A 60 -24.47 7.58 0.28
N PHE A 61 -24.10 7.92 -0.96
CA PHE A 61 -22.71 7.86 -1.40
C PHE A 61 -21.80 8.81 -0.61
N CYS A 62 -22.22 10.06 -0.38
CA CYS A 62 -21.47 11.02 0.42
C CYS A 62 -21.28 10.56 1.87
N THR A 63 -22.31 10.01 2.50
CA THR A 63 -22.22 9.46 3.87
C THR A 63 -21.25 8.27 3.92
N MET A 64 -21.34 7.34 2.97
CA MET A 64 -20.43 6.20 2.88
C MET A 64 -18.98 6.65 2.65
N LYS A 65 -18.77 7.60 1.74
CA LYS A 65 -17.44 8.20 1.48
C LYS A 65 -16.89 8.89 2.73
N GLY A 66 -17.73 9.61 3.48
CA GLY A 66 -17.35 10.21 4.76
C GLY A 66 -16.93 9.17 5.80
N ALA A 67 -17.71 8.09 5.95
CA ALA A 67 -17.40 6.97 6.85
C ALA A 67 -16.07 6.29 6.46
N PHE A 68 -15.86 6.02 5.17
CA PHE A 68 -14.61 5.46 4.65
C PHE A 68 -13.42 6.36 4.94
N ASN A 69 -13.53 7.66 4.68
CA ASN A 69 -12.48 8.64 4.95
C ASN A 69 -12.09 8.66 6.44
N HIS A 70 -13.07 8.56 7.33
CA HIS A 70 -12.83 8.49 8.77
C HIS A 70 -12.05 7.21 9.15
N VAL A 71 -12.45 6.05 8.61
CA VAL A 71 -11.74 4.77 8.82
C VAL A 71 -10.31 4.84 8.27
N ALA A 72 -10.12 5.34 7.04
CA ALA A 72 -8.82 5.48 6.41
C ALA A 72 -7.89 6.41 7.23
N LYS A 73 -8.43 7.51 7.77
CA LYS A 73 -7.67 8.43 8.64
C LYS A 73 -7.25 7.73 9.95
N LYS A 74 -8.16 6.97 10.57
CA LYS A 74 -7.89 6.24 11.82
C LYS A 74 -6.85 5.14 11.62
N GLN A 75 -6.91 4.42 10.50
CA GLN A 75 -5.92 3.40 10.13
C GLN A 75 -4.53 4.01 9.92
N ARG A 76 -4.42 5.16 9.24
CA ARG A 76 -3.13 5.85 9.04
C ARG A 76 -2.48 6.26 10.37
N LEU A 77 -3.25 6.81 11.29
CA LEU A 77 -2.76 7.17 12.62
C LEU A 77 -2.33 5.95 13.44
N SER A 78 -3.11 4.86 13.38
CA SER A 78 -2.76 3.59 14.04
C SER A 78 -1.48 2.96 13.50
N SER A 79 -1.29 3.01 12.18
CA SER A 79 -0.06 2.53 11.53
C SER A 79 1.15 3.37 11.94
N SER A 80 1.03 4.70 11.92
CA SER A 80 2.09 5.60 12.37
C SER A 80 2.50 5.33 13.82
N LYS A 81 1.53 5.08 14.71
CA LYS A 81 1.80 4.80 16.12
C LYS A 81 2.47 3.44 16.32
N SER A 82 2.11 2.45 15.50
CA SER A 82 2.78 1.14 15.48
C SER A 82 4.21 1.26 14.95
N GLN A 83 4.42 2.05 13.89
CA GLN A 83 5.74 2.30 13.31
C GLN A 83 6.67 3.01 14.30
N GLU A 84 6.14 3.93 15.11
CA GLU A 84 6.90 4.59 16.18
C GLU A 84 7.41 3.59 17.22
N VAL A 85 6.55 2.67 17.67
CA VAL A 85 6.94 1.59 18.60
C VAL A 85 7.99 0.67 17.97
N ILE A 86 7.82 0.29 16.69
CA ILE A 86 8.81 -0.51 15.94
C ILE A 86 10.16 0.22 15.87
N ASN A 87 10.14 1.53 15.62
CA ASN A 87 11.36 2.33 15.55
C ASN A 87 12.04 2.40 16.92
N GLN A 88 11.28 2.51 18.01
CA GLN A 88 11.82 2.48 19.37
C GLN A 88 12.50 1.14 19.67
N ILE A 89 11.83 0.02 19.40
CA ILE A 89 12.37 -1.33 19.60
C ILE A 89 13.66 -1.49 18.77
N THR A 90 13.66 -1.07 17.51
CA THR A 90 14.84 -1.10 16.64
C THR A 90 16.01 -0.31 17.24
N ARG A 91 15.76 0.88 17.81
CA ARG A 91 16.79 1.67 18.48
C ARG A 91 17.36 0.97 19.71
N GLU A 92 16.51 0.36 20.53
CA GLU A 92 16.94 -0.35 21.74
C GLU A 92 17.75 -1.60 21.42
N ILE A 93 17.35 -2.38 20.41
CA ILE A 93 18.10 -3.54 19.93
C ILE A 93 19.49 -3.12 19.45
N ASN A 94 19.57 -2.08 18.61
CA ASN A 94 20.86 -1.60 18.10
C ASN A 94 21.76 -1.09 19.23
N LYS A 95 21.21 -0.37 20.21
CA LYS A 95 21.96 0.08 21.39
C LYS A 95 22.50 -1.09 22.21
N ALA A 96 21.70 -2.15 22.41
CA ALA A 96 22.13 -3.35 23.10
C ALA A 96 23.24 -4.09 22.33
N LEU A 97 23.12 -4.19 21.00
CA LEU A 97 24.12 -4.80 20.13
C LEU A 97 25.47 -4.10 20.23
N VAL A 98 25.49 -2.76 20.16
CA VAL A 98 26.73 -1.97 20.31
C VAL A 98 27.37 -2.22 21.67
N LYS A 99 26.57 -2.26 22.74
CA LYS A 99 27.09 -2.52 24.10
C LYS A 99 27.67 -3.92 24.25
N ILE A 100 27.09 -4.93 23.59
CA ILE A 100 27.64 -6.29 23.57
C ILE A 100 28.95 -6.32 22.77
N GLN A 101 29.00 -5.65 21.62
CA GLN A 101 30.20 -5.59 20.78
C GLN A 101 31.36 -4.88 21.49
N SER A 102 31.11 -3.76 22.19
CA SER A 102 32.17 -3.08 22.96
C SER A 102 32.77 -3.98 24.04
N LEU A 103 31.94 -4.73 24.77
CA LEU A 103 32.41 -5.67 25.78
C LEU A 103 33.18 -6.86 25.19
N ALA A 104 32.87 -7.26 23.96
CA ALA A 104 33.59 -8.33 23.26
C ALA A 104 34.98 -7.88 22.77
N ILE A 105 35.10 -6.65 22.28
CA ILE A 105 36.37 -6.07 21.81
C ILE A 105 37.37 -5.95 22.98
N ASP A 106 36.92 -5.52 24.15
CA ASP A 106 37.77 -5.42 25.33
C ASP A 106 38.35 -6.79 25.73
N LYS A 107 37.57 -7.87 25.60
CA LYS A 107 38.02 -9.23 25.92
C LYS A 107 39.12 -9.72 24.98
N GLU A 108 39.01 -9.45 23.68
CA GLU A 108 40.05 -9.84 22.71
C GLU A 108 41.36 -9.05 22.90
N ALA A 109 41.26 -7.75 23.20
CA ALA A 109 42.43 -6.93 23.52
C ALA A 109 43.16 -7.42 24.79
N ILE A 110 42.40 -7.77 25.83
CA ILE A 110 42.96 -8.33 27.08
C ILE A 110 43.60 -9.70 26.84
N LEU A 111 42.95 -10.59 26.07
CA LEU A 111 43.49 -11.92 25.76
C LEU A 111 44.79 -11.86 24.94
N SER A 112 44.85 -10.97 23.95
CA SER A 112 46.07 -10.80 23.14
C SER A 112 47.23 -10.24 23.96
N SER A 113 46.97 -9.30 24.87
CA SER A 113 47.98 -8.77 25.80
C SER A 113 48.53 -9.85 26.74
N LEU A 114 47.65 -10.61 27.41
CA LEU A 114 48.04 -11.71 28.31
C LEU A 114 48.81 -12.82 27.57
N ASN A 115 48.38 -13.14 26.35
CA ASN A 115 49.06 -14.15 25.52
C ASN A 115 50.48 -13.70 25.14
N ASN A 116 50.69 -12.41 24.89
CA ASN A 116 52.01 -11.85 24.62
C ASN A 116 52.91 -11.89 25.87
N GLU A 117 52.38 -11.53 27.05
CA GLU A 117 53.11 -11.67 28.32
C GLU A 117 53.48 -13.12 28.63
N LEU A 118 52.56 -14.07 28.40
CA LEU A 118 52.83 -15.50 28.59
C LEU A 118 53.93 -15.99 27.64
N ASN A 119 53.94 -15.52 26.39
CA ASN A 119 55.01 -15.83 25.43
C ASN A 119 56.36 -15.26 25.86
N MET A 120 56.41 -14.08 26.48
CA MET A 120 57.66 -13.52 27.02
C MET A 120 58.20 -14.34 28.20
N MET A 121 57.31 -14.84 29.06
CA MET A 121 57.68 -15.75 30.17
C MET A 121 58.23 -17.09 29.65
N SER A 122 57.70 -17.60 28.54
CA SER A 122 58.22 -18.80 27.87
C SER A 122 59.67 -18.63 27.40
N LEU A 123 59.99 -17.48 26.79
CA LEU A 123 61.35 -17.15 26.35
C LEU A 123 62.32 -16.98 27.52
N LEU A 124 61.88 -16.37 28.62
CA LEU A 124 62.69 -16.23 29.84
C LEU A 124 63.11 -17.59 30.40
N ASN A 125 62.19 -18.55 30.48
CA ASN A 125 62.50 -19.92 30.91
C ASN A 125 63.55 -20.59 30.00
N GLN A 126 63.53 -20.28 28.70
CA GLN A 126 64.51 -20.81 27.74
C GLN A 126 65.91 -20.23 27.99
N ILE A 127 66.00 -18.92 28.23
CA ILE A 127 67.26 -18.22 28.56
C ILE A 127 67.79 -18.73 29.90
N GLU A 128 66.94 -18.88 30.90
CA GLU A 128 67.33 -19.36 32.23
C GLU A 128 67.90 -20.79 32.17
N GLY A 129 67.33 -21.65 31.32
CA GLY A 129 67.88 -22.98 31.03
C GLY A 129 69.27 -22.94 30.39
N GLN A 130 69.47 -22.04 29.42
CA GLN A 130 70.80 -21.83 28.80
C GLN A 130 71.82 -21.33 29.82
N GLN A 131 71.40 -20.44 30.73
CA GLN A 131 72.24 -19.87 31.78
C GLN A 131 72.71 -20.95 32.77
N ARG A 132 71.82 -21.87 33.19
CA ARG A 132 72.15 -23.00 34.05
C ARG A 132 73.14 -23.98 33.41
N ASP A 133 73.00 -24.27 32.11
CA ASP A 133 73.95 -25.12 31.39
C ASP A 133 75.34 -24.46 31.32
N LEU A 134 75.38 -23.15 31.07
CA LEU A 134 76.63 -22.38 31.02
C LEU A 134 77.35 -22.37 32.38
N ASP A 135 76.62 -22.20 33.48
CA ASP A 135 77.17 -22.28 34.84
C ASP A 135 77.73 -23.68 35.17
N VAL A 136 77.05 -24.74 34.75
CA VAL A 136 77.58 -26.12 34.89
C VAL A 136 78.89 -26.28 34.13
N ARG A 137 78.99 -25.72 32.91
CA ARG A 137 80.22 -25.76 32.10
C ARG A 137 81.35 -24.97 32.73
N LEU A 138 81.08 -23.79 33.28
CA LEU A 138 82.06 -22.98 34.02
C LEU A 138 82.55 -23.70 35.28
N SER A 139 81.65 -24.33 36.05
CA SER A 139 82.02 -25.08 37.26
C SER A 139 82.92 -26.29 36.95
N LYS A 140 82.74 -26.94 35.79
CA LYS A 140 83.61 -28.01 35.33
C LYS A 140 85.00 -27.50 34.95
N LEU A 141 85.10 -26.32 34.32
CA LEU A 141 86.39 -25.72 33.96
C LEU A 141 87.18 -25.27 35.19
N ALA A 142 86.51 -24.69 36.19
CA ALA A 142 87.15 -24.25 37.44
C ALA A 142 87.70 -25.42 38.29
N LYS A 143 87.19 -26.65 38.11
CA LYS A 143 87.70 -27.86 38.78
C LYS A 143 88.89 -28.50 38.06
N ASN A 144 89.19 -28.06 36.83
CA ASN A 144 90.27 -28.58 36.00
C ASN A 144 91.49 -27.64 35.95
N LEU A 145 91.53 -26.65 36.84
CA LEU A 145 92.61 -25.68 37.06
C LEU A 145 93.21 -25.93 38.45
#